data_AF-A0A090M3M6-F1
#
_entry.id   AF-A0A090M3M6-F1
#
_cell.length_a   1.000
_cell.length_b   1.000
_cell.length_c   1.000
_cell.angle_alpha   90.00
_cell.angle_beta   90.00
_cell.angle_gamma   90.00
#
_symmetry.space_group_name_H-M   'P 1'
#
loop_
_entity.id
_entity.type
_entity.pdbx_description
1 polymer ?
#
loop_
_entity_poly.entity_id
_entity_poly.type
_entity_poly.pdbx_seq_one_letter_code
_entity_poly.pdbx_strand_id
1 'polypeptide(L)'
;MEEVFGSFWRDVLGDSDDEDDEDESYVRIRRPSRDDARAVPVSAPGSDELSDITRKSFRGVVAASEAREGTTGGTEVDVLYRRRDGTAASARVRAEDGHDGFLGKVLKSWTAAMADETPEEVEMKARERAKVRAEETEARRRKRRGASALAATSERVTKSELKRSASSDIMSAEQMETLREALPAMCRMREWTLTYSTKRDGISLKSLYRRSSGKENTVLVVSDSGGAIFGAFCTEAWKLHSRYVGTGESFVFSLAPEGMKYAWSGENDYFMLGAADSLSVGGGSAHAIRLEEDLLQGSSGECETFDSPPLASSDMFRVSRIELWSLD
;
A
#
# COMPACT_ATOMS: atom_id res chain seq x y z
N MET A 1 -35.08 -32.50 1.27
CA MET A 1 -34.34 -31.71 2.27
C MET A 1 -32.87 -31.52 1.90
N GLU A 2 -32.27 -32.37 1.05
CA GLU A 2 -30.91 -32.18 0.51
C GLU A 2 -30.80 -31.11 -0.60
N GLU A 3 -31.85 -30.88 -1.40
CA GLU A 3 -31.79 -29.93 -2.53
C GLU A 3 -31.80 -28.46 -2.12
N VAL A 4 -32.46 -28.12 -1.00
CA VAL A 4 -32.50 -26.75 -0.44
C VAL A 4 -31.15 -26.37 0.17
N PHE A 5 -30.43 -27.36 0.72
CA PHE A 5 -29.07 -27.19 1.25
C PHE A 5 -28.08 -26.85 0.14
N GLY A 6 -28.17 -27.50 -1.02
CA GLY A 6 -27.25 -27.28 -2.14
C GLY A 6 -27.40 -25.93 -2.86
N SER A 7 -28.59 -25.31 -2.84
CA SER A 7 -28.79 -24.00 -3.47
C SER A 7 -28.26 -22.84 -2.60
N PHE A 8 -28.38 -22.96 -1.28
CA PHE A 8 -27.82 -22.01 -0.30
C PHE A 8 -26.30 -21.82 -0.46
N TRP A 9 -25.55 -22.91 -0.72
CA TRP A 9 -24.09 -22.85 -0.92
C TRP A 9 -23.66 -22.23 -2.26
N ARG A 10 -24.53 -22.25 -3.28
CA ARG A 10 -24.28 -21.63 -4.59
C ARG A 10 -24.38 -20.10 -4.51
N ASP A 11 -25.33 -19.60 -3.74
CA ASP A 11 -25.57 -18.17 -3.51
C ASP A 11 -24.50 -17.51 -2.61
N VAL A 12 -23.97 -18.25 -1.64
CA VAL A 12 -22.93 -17.78 -0.71
C VAL A 12 -21.53 -17.75 -1.35
N LEU A 13 -21.28 -18.60 -2.36
CA LEU A 13 -19.97 -18.74 -3.00
C LEU A 13 -19.87 -18.10 -4.40
N GLY A 14 -20.99 -17.68 -4.99
CA GLY A 14 -21.06 -17.00 -6.29
C GLY A 14 -20.96 -17.93 -7.49
N ASP A 15 -21.74 -17.62 -8.53
CA ASP A 15 -21.66 -18.24 -9.86
C ASP A 15 -21.11 -17.22 -10.85
N SER A 16 -20.16 -17.60 -11.70
CA SER A 16 -19.57 -16.71 -12.72
C SER A 16 -19.61 -17.38 -14.09
N ASP A 17 -20.51 -16.90 -14.95
CA ASP A 17 -20.42 -17.01 -16.41
C ASP A 17 -20.09 -15.60 -16.94
N ASP A 18 -18.96 -15.47 -17.63
CA ASP A 18 -18.66 -14.47 -18.68
C ASP A 18 -17.22 -14.73 -19.18
N GLU A 19 -17.14 -15.49 -20.28
CA GLU A 19 -16.07 -15.49 -21.31
C GLU A 19 -16.23 -14.15 -22.09
N ASP A 20 -15.25 -13.32 -22.45
CA ASP A 20 -13.87 -13.46 -22.89
C ASP A 20 -13.10 -12.14 -22.61
N ASP A 21 -11.82 -12.23 -22.26
CA ASP A 21 -10.70 -11.49 -22.88
C ASP A 21 -9.40 -11.73 -22.08
N GLU A 22 -8.40 -12.26 -22.78
CA GLU A 22 -7.14 -12.80 -22.28
C GLU A 22 -6.16 -11.69 -21.86
N ASP A 23 -5.83 -11.62 -20.57
CA ASP A 23 -4.48 -11.50 -20.00
C ASP A 23 -4.59 -11.12 -18.52
N GLU A 24 -4.08 -12.01 -17.64
CA GLU A 24 -3.56 -11.76 -16.27
C GLU A 24 -3.86 -12.94 -15.32
N SER A 25 -2.84 -13.28 -14.53
CA SER A 25 -2.79 -14.39 -13.58
C SER A 25 -3.91 -14.34 -12.53
N TYR A 26 -4.93 -15.17 -12.72
CA TYR A 26 -5.93 -15.53 -11.70
C TYR A 26 -5.90 -17.03 -11.48
N VAL A 27 -5.80 -17.46 -10.21
CA VAL A 27 -5.99 -18.87 -9.84
C VAL A 27 -7.47 -19.22 -10.05
N ARG A 28 -7.76 -19.90 -11.16
CA ARG A 28 -9.08 -20.45 -11.50
C ARG A 28 -9.45 -21.53 -10.47
N ILE A 29 -10.53 -21.34 -9.72
CA ILE A 29 -11.16 -22.40 -8.94
C ILE A 29 -12.20 -23.06 -9.84
N ARG A 30 -11.92 -24.28 -10.30
CA ARG A 30 -12.87 -25.11 -11.06
C ARG A 30 -14.01 -25.58 -10.17
N ARG A 31 -15.24 -25.59 -10.70
CA ARG A 31 -16.33 -26.42 -10.18
C ARG A 31 -16.04 -27.90 -10.46
N PRO A 32 -16.32 -28.83 -9.52
CA PRO A 32 -16.29 -30.24 -9.83
C PRO A 32 -17.52 -30.60 -10.67
N SER A 33 -17.30 -31.34 -11.76
CA SER A 33 -18.34 -32.01 -12.53
C SER A 33 -18.95 -33.16 -11.71
N ARG A 34 -20.21 -33.51 -11.99
CA ARG A 34 -20.96 -34.62 -11.35
C ARG A 34 -20.34 -36.01 -11.61
N ASP A 35 -19.34 -36.09 -12.50
CA ASP A 35 -18.59 -37.32 -12.82
C ASP A 35 -17.15 -37.36 -12.25
N ASP A 36 -16.70 -36.33 -11.51
CA ASP A 36 -15.38 -36.34 -10.85
C ASP A 36 -15.38 -37.02 -9.48
N ALA A 37 -16.47 -37.71 -9.12
CA ALA A 37 -16.51 -38.67 -8.03
C ALA A 37 -15.76 -39.97 -8.40
N ARG A 38 -14.48 -39.86 -8.76
CA ARG A 38 -13.54 -40.97 -8.60
C ARG A 38 -12.79 -40.77 -7.31
N ALA A 39 -13.17 -41.62 -6.35
CA ALA A 39 -12.47 -41.85 -5.11
C ALA A 39 -10.95 -41.83 -5.31
N VAL A 40 -10.29 -40.76 -4.88
CA VAL A 40 -8.90 -40.84 -4.45
C VAL A 40 -8.95 -41.57 -3.11
N PRO A 41 -8.26 -42.71 -2.93
CA PRO A 41 -8.14 -43.33 -1.63
C PRO A 41 -7.25 -42.41 -0.79
N VAL A 42 -7.87 -41.47 -0.10
CA VAL A 42 -7.21 -40.75 0.98
C VAL A 42 -7.02 -41.80 2.07
N SER A 43 -5.77 -42.24 2.21
CA SER A 43 -5.32 -43.01 3.35
C SER A 43 -5.92 -42.35 4.59
N ALA A 44 -6.56 -43.15 5.46
CA ALA A 44 -7.01 -42.65 6.75
C ALA A 44 -5.88 -41.82 7.36
N PRO A 45 -6.13 -40.55 7.76
CA PRO A 45 -5.10 -39.81 8.46
C PRO A 45 -4.73 -40.65 9.67
N GLY A 46 -3.43 -40.93 9.81
CA GLY A 46 -2.93 -41.48 11.05
C GLY A 46 -3.44 -40.59 12.18
N SER A 47 -3.70 -41.21 13.33
CA SER A 47 -4.29 -40.62 14.55
C SER A 47 -3.62 -39.34 15.08
N ASP A 48 -2.62 -38.79 14.40
CA ASP A 48 -1.81 -37.64 14.79
C ASP A 48 -2.13 -36.34 14.02
N GLU A 49 -3.07 -36.31 13.06
CA GLU A 49 -3.44 -35.07 12.34
C GLU A 49 -4.71 -34.37 12.87
N LEU A 50 -5.29 -34.90 13.95
CA LEU A 50 -6.37 -34.24 14.71
C LEU A 50 -5.84 -33.27 15.79
N SER A 51 -4.54 -33.28 16.07
CA SER A 51 -3.92 -32.44 17.12
C SER A 51 -3.55 -31.02 16.69
N ASP A 52 -3.58 -30.70 15.38
CA ASP A 52 -2.98 -29.46 14.84
C ASP A 52 -3.96 -28.34 14.46
N ILE A 53 -5.22 -28.44 14.88
CA ILE A 53 -6.07 -27.24 14.97
C ILE A 53 -5.65 -26.46 16.23
N THR A 54 -4.49 -25.82 16.13
CA THR A 54 -3.98 -24.98 17.21
C THR A 54 -4.85 -23.74 17.38
N ARG A 55 -5.03 -23.31 18.63
CA ARG A 55 -5.77 -22.10 19.04
C ARG A 55 -5.39 -20.83 18.25
N LYS A 56 -4.22 -20.82 17.60
CA LYS A 56 -3.64 -19.71 16.84
C LYS A 56 -4.24 -19.54 15.44
N SER A 57 -4.67 -20.61 14.79
CA SER A 57 -5.17 -20.56 13.41
C SER A 57 -6.69 -20.40 13.33
N PHE A 58 -7.41 -20.73 14.39
CA PHE A 58 -8.87 -20.71 14.46
C PHE A 58 -9.44 -19.29 14.67
N ARG A 59 -10.41 -18.89 13.85
CA ARG A 59 -11.14 -17.61 13.95
C ARG A 59 -12.61 -17.78 14.34
N GLY A 60 -13.25 -18.88 14.00
CA GLY A 60 -14.64 -19.17 14.38
C GLY A 60 -15.25 -20.34 13.60
N VAL A 61 -16.25 -21.00 14.19
CA VAL A 61 -17.08 -22.00 13.48
C VAL A 61 -18.01 -21.27 12.53
N VAL A 62 -18.12 -21.78 11.32
CA VAL A 62 -19.00 -21.27 10.26
C VAL A 62 -20.26 -22.12 10.17
N ALA A 63 -20.13 -23.45 10.29
CA ALA A 63 -21.25 -24.40 10.30
C ALA A 63 -20.81 -25.76 10.89
N ALA A 64 -21.77 -26.57 11.34
CA ALA A 64 -21.56 -27.97 11.71
C ALA A 64 -22.71 -28.84 11.16
N SER A 65 -22.43 -30.10 10.80
CA SER A 65 -23.43 -31.06 10.32
C SER A 65 -24.12 -31.83 11.45
N GLU A 66 -25.27 -32.45 11.15
CA GLU A 66 -25.93 -33.36 12.08
C GLU A 66 -25.08 -34.60 12.35
N ALA A 67 -25.07 -34.99 13.63
CA ALA A 67 -24.47 -36.19 14.17
C ALA A 67 -24.82 -37.44 13.34
N ARG A 68 -23.80 -38.08 12.74
CA ARG A 68 -23.95 -39.41 12.11
C ARG A 68 -23.39 -40.48 13.03
N GLU A 69 -24.13 -41.57 13.21
CA GLU A 69 -23.60 -42.77 13.87
C GLU A 69 -22.53 -43.39 12.98
N GLY A 70 -21.28 -43.34 13.44
CA GLY A 70 -20.17 -44.00 12.79
C GLY A 70 -20.26 -45.52 12.94
N THR A 71 -19.70 -46.24 11.98
CA THR A 71 -19.65 -47.72 11.92
C THR A 71 -18.94 -48.40 13.10
N THR A 72 -18.30 -47.63 13.99
CA THR A 72 -17.58 -48.10 15.18
C THR A 72 -18.15 -47.57 16.50
N GLY A 73 -19.40 -47.10 16.51
CA GLY A 73 -20.15 -46.81 17.75
C GLY A 73 -20.05 -45.37 18.28
N GLY A 74 -19.31 -44.48 17.61
CA GLY A 74 -19.19 -43.07 17.98
C GLY A 74 -19.96 -42.14 17.04
N THR A 75 -20.51 -41.05 17.59
CA THR A 75 -21.13 -39.98 16.79
C THR A 75 -20.05 -39.10 16.15
N GLU A 76 -20.07 -38.90 14.84
CA GLU A 76 -19.15 -38.03 14.12
C GLU A 76 -19.86 -36.77 13.59
N VAL A 77 -19.17 -35.62 13.68
CA VAL A 77 -19.67 -34.31 13.25
C VAL A 77 -18.63 -33.66 12.34
N ASP A 78 -19.05 -33.19 11.16
CA ASP A 78 -18.20 -32.37 10.29
C ASP A 78 -18.36 -30.89 10.66
N VAL A 79 -17.26 -30.22 10.96
CA VAL A 79 -17.21 -28.81 11.37
C VAL A 79 -16.50 -27.99 10.31
N LEU A 80 -17.19 -26.98 9.78
CA LEU A 80 -16.63 -25.96 8.90
C LEU A 80 -16.22 -24.75 9.74
N TYR A 81 -14.98 -24.29 9.61
CA TYR A 81 -14.44 -23.18 10.38
C TYR A 81 -13.62 -22.23 9.51
N ARG A 82 -13.48 -21.00 10.00
CA ARG A 82 -12.67 -19.96 9.36
C ARG A 82 -11.33 -19.82 10.06
N ARG A 83 -10.27 -19.69 9.26
CA ARG A 83 -8.92 -19.40 9.73
C ARG A 83 -8.70 -17.89 9.88
N ARG A 84 -7.67 -17.48 10.62
CA ARG A 84 -7.34 -16.05 10.81
C ARG A 84 -6.95 -15.34 9.51
N ASP A 85 -6.32 -16.06 8.58
CA ASP A 85 -6.01 -15.59 7.22
C ASP A 85 -7.25 -15.37 6.34
N GLY A 86 -8.45 -15.75 6.82
CA GLY A 86 -9.71 -15.57 6.12
C GLY A 86 -10.15 -16.78 5.30
N THR A 87 -9.34 -17.83 5.18
CA THR A 87 -9.67 -19.06 4.46
C THR A 87 -10.67 -19.93 5.24
N ALA A 88 -11.47 -20.74 4.53
CA ALA A 88 -12.37 -21.71 5.13
C ALA A 88 -11.73 -23.11 5.10
N ALA A 89 -11.96 -23.89 6.14
CA ALA A 89 -11.50 -25.27 6.27
C ALA A 89 -12.57 -26.14 6.93
N SER A 90 -12.51 -27.46 6.73
CA SER A 90 -13.37 -28.42 7.41
C SER A 90 -12.54 -29.38 8.27
N ALA A 91 -13.12 -29.89 9.34
CA ALA A 91 -12.56 -30.91 10.20
C ALA A 91 -13.65 -31.87 10.64
N ARG A 92 -13.34 -33.16 10.69
CA ARG A 92 -14.26 -34.17 11.25
C ARG A 92 -13.90 -34.39 12.72
N VAL A 93 -14.88 -34.32 13.59
CA VAL A 93 -14.69 -34.46 15.03
C VAL A 93 -15.54 -35.63 15.52
N ARG A 94 -14.90 -36.58 16.21
CA ARG A 94 -15.58 -37.69 16.87
C ARG A 94 -16.05 -37.24 18.24
N ALA A 95 -17.32 -37.49 18.58
CA ALA A 95 -17.90 -37.08 19.86
C ALA A 95 -17.30 -37.83 21.07
N GLU A 96 -16.70 -39.00 20.84
CA GLU A 96 -16.08 -39.84 21.87
C GLU A 96 -14.66 -39.43 22.25
N ASP A 97 -13.95 -38.67 21.39
CA ASP A 97 -12.69 -38.04 21.77
C ASP A 97 -12.98 -36.92 22.77
N GLY A 98 -13.02 -37.34 24.03
CA GLY A 98 -13.20 -36.60 25.26
C GLY A 98 -13.65 -35.15 25.13
N HIS A 99 -14.74 -34.84 25.82
CA HIS A 99 -15.26 -33.52 26.18
C HIS A 99 -14.25 -32.44 26.66
N ASP A 100 -12.94 -32.68 26.60
CA ASP A 100 -11.84 -31.80 27.02
C ASP A 100 -11.02 -31.15 25.88
N GLY A 101 -11.19 -31.57 24.62
CA GLY A 101 -10.51 -30.96 23.47
C GLY A 101 -11.01 -29.55 23.09
N PHE A 102 -10.13 -28.69 22.53
CA PHE A 102 -10.43 -27.30 22.16
C PHE A 102 -11.66 -27.17 21.24
N LEU A 103 -11.74 -28.00 20.19
CA LEU A 103 -12.86 -27.99 19.25
C LEU A 103 -14.17 -28.49 19.86
N GLY A 104 -14.13 -29.46 20.78
CA GLY A 104 -15.30 -29.91 21.51
C GLY A 104 -15.89 -28.82 22.43
N LYS A 105 -15.04 -28.03 23.09
CA LYS A 105 -15.46 -26.88 23.91
C LYS A 105 -16.07 -25.75 23.07
N VAL A 106 -15.48 -25.48 21.90
CA VAL A 106 -15.99 -24.50 20.94
C VAL A 106 -17.35 -24.93 20.38
N LEU A 107 -17.50 -26.21 20.01
CA LEU A 107 -18.75 -26.74 19.46
C LEU A 107 -19.87 -26.68 20.49
N LYS A 108 -19.63 -27.06 21.76
CA LYS A 108 -20.61 -26.94 22.85
C LYS A 108 -21.07 -25.49 23.06
N SER A 109 -20.13 -24.54 23.08
CA SER A 109 -20.45 -23.12 23.24
C SER A 109 -21.25 -22.59 22.05
N TRP A 110 -20.96 -23.06 20.83
CA TRP A 110 -21.67 -22.68 19.63
C TRP A 110 -23.07 -23.29 19.58
N THR A 111 -23.22 -24.59 19.86
CA THR A 111 -24.54 -25.25 19.94
C THR A 111 -25.39 -24.68 21.06
N ALA A 112 -24.81 -24.32 22.21
CA ALA A 112 -25.55 -23.67 23.30
C ALA A 112 -25.99 -22.25 22.94
N ALA A 113 -25.18 -21.51 22.15
CA ALA A 113 -25.54 -20.19 21.65
C ALA A 113 -26.60 -20.24 20.54
N MET A 114 -26.71 -21.36 19.81
CA MET A 114 -27.68 -21.60 18.74
C MET A 114 -28.94 -22.34 19.21
N ALA A 115 -28.95 -22.91 20.41
CA ALA A 115 -30.06 -23.71 20.93
C ALA A 115 -31.36 -22.90 21.19
N ASP A 116 -31.26 -21.58 21.21
CA ASP A 116 -32.36 -20.64 21.44
C ASP A 116 -32.79 -19.91 20.16
N GLU A 117 -32.13 -20.20 19.02
CA GLU A 117 -32.43 -19.58 17.73
C GLU A 117 -32.98 -20.64 16.77
N THR A 118 -34.10 -20.33 16.12
CA THR A 118 -34.68 -21.25 15.14
C THR A 118 -33.82 -21.26 13.86
N PRO A 119 -33.77 -22.39 13.11
CA PRO A 119 -32.98 -22.49 11.88
C PRO A 119 -33.28 -21.38 10.85
N GLU A 120 -34.53 -20.90 10.81
CA GLU A 120 -34.97 -19.82 9.92
C GLU A 120 -34.39 -18.44 10.31
N GLU A 121 -34.23 -18.17 11.61
CA GLU A 121 -33.65 -16.91 12.12
C GLU A 121 -32.15 -16.81 11.86
N VAL A 122 -31.45 -17.95 11.96
CA VAL A 122 -30.02 -18.05 11.63
C VAL A 122 -29.79 -17.83 10.14
N GLU A 123 -30.65 -18.38 9.29
CA GLU A 123 -30.57 -18.21 7.84
C GLU A 123 -30.84 -16.76 7.42
N MET A 124 -31.83 -16.10 8.04
CA MET A 124 -32.14 -14.70 7.76
C MET A 124 -30.97 -13.77 8.12
N LYS A 125 -30.38 -13.94 9.32
CA LYS A 125 -29.21 -13.16 9.76
C LYS A 125 -27.98 -13.43 8.89
N ALA A 126 -27.81 -14.64 8.38
CA ALA A 126 -26.71 -14.99 7.47
C ALA A 126 -26.87 -14.30 6.10
N ARG A 127 -28.10 -14.29 5.54
CA ARG A 127 -28.43 -13.60 4.28
C ARG A 127 -28.22 -12.09 4.38
N GLU A 128 -28.64 -11.48 5.48
CA GLU A 128 -28.49 -10.04 5.68
C GLU A 128 -27.01 -9.62 5.79
N ARG A 129 -26.21 -10.40 6.52
CA ARG A 129 -24.75 -10.18 6.61
C ARG A 129 -24.02 -10.41 5.29
N ALA A 130 -24.49 -11.35 4.46
CA ALA A 130 -23.94 -11.58 3.12
C ALA A 130 -24.24 -10.40 2.19
N LYS A 131 -25.45 -9.84 2.25
CA LYS A 131 -25.86 -8.68 1.45
C LYS A 131 -25.03 -7.43 1.77
N VAL A 132 -24.87 -7.11 3.06
CA VAL A 132 -24.04 -5.97 3.50
C VAL A 132 -22.60 -6.12 3.02
N ARG A 133 -22.06 -7.33 3.11
CA ARG A 133 -20.68 -7.61 2.68
C ARG A 133 -20.50 -7.48 1.16
N ALA A 134 -21.50 -7.93 0.39
CA ALA A 134 -21.53 -7.78 -1.06
C ALA A 134 -21.52 -6.30 -1.48
N GLU A 135 -22.38 -5.48 -0.87
CA GLU A 135 -22.46 -4.03 -1.10
C GLU A 135 -21.13 -3.34 -0.73
N GLU A 136 -20.49 -3.71 0.38
CA GLU A 136 -19.17 -3.18 0.76
C GLU A 136 -18.06 -3.56 -0.23
N THR A 137 -18.05 -4.80 -0.73
CA THR A 137 -17.08 -5.23 -1.75
C THR A 137 -17.30 -4.52 -3.08
N GLU A 138 -18.54 -4.28 -3.48
CA GLU A 138 -18.88 -3.58 -4.72
C GLU A 138 -18.52 -2.10 -4.64
N ALA A 139 -18.78 -1.44 -3.51
CA ALA A 139 -18.33 -0.07 -3.24
C ALA A 139 -16.81 0.07 -3.30
N ARG A 140 -16.06 -0.89 -2.73
CA ARG A 140 -14.59 -0.92 -2.82
C ARG A 140 -14.10 -1.15 -4.25
N ARG A 141 -14.78 -2.01 -5.03
CA ARG A 141 -14.46 -2.27 -6.44
C ARG A 141 -14.73 -1.05 -7.32
N ARG A 142 -15.83 -0.31 -7.08
CA ARG A 142 -16.16 0.94 -7.76
C ARG A 142 -15.13 2.04 -7.48
N LYS A 143 -14.65 2.14 -6.23
CA LYS A 143 -13.58 3.09 -5.85
C LYS A 143 -12.23 2.75 -6.51
N ARG A 144 -11.87 1.46 -6.59
CA ARG A 144 -10.65 1.00 -7.31
C ARG A 144 -10.72 1.23 -8.81
N ARG A 145 -11.88 0.99 -9.44
CA ARG A 145 -12.10 1.27 -10.87
C ARG A 145 -12.00 2.77 -11.19
N GLY A 146 -12.57 3.63 -10.34
CA GLY A 146 -12.41 5.09 -10.47
C GLY A 146 -10.95 5.55 -10.34
N ALA A 147 -10.21 5.00 -9.37
CA ALA A 147 -8.80 5.32 -9.16
C ALA A 147 -7.89 4.81 -10.29
N SER A 148 -8.15 3.60 -10.81
CA SER A 148 -7.39 3.00 -11.91
C SER A 148 -7.66 3.69 -13.25
N ALA A 149 -8.90 4.09 -13.52
CA ALA A 149 -9.23 4.89 -14.70
C ALA A 149 -8.55 6.27 -14.65
N LEU A 150 -8.56 6.96 -13.50
CA LEU A 150 -7.81 8.21 -13.34
C LEU A 150 -6.29 8.01 -13.47
N ALA A 151 -5.74 6.91 -12.94
CA ALA A 151 -4.32 6.59 -13.06
C ALA A 151 -3.92 6.31 -14.51
N ALA A 152 -4.66 5.47 -15.23
CA ALA A 152 -4.37 5.13 -16.63
C ALA A 152 -4.56 6.34 -17.58
N THR A 153 -5.54 7.20 -17.30
CA THR A 153 -5.75 8.43 -18.07
C THR A 153 -4.65 9.45 -17.76
N SER A 154 -4.24 9.57 -16.49
CA SER A 154 -3.08 10.38 -16.08
C SER A 154 -1.79 9.88 -16.73
N GLU A 155 -1.57 8.57 -16.77
CA GLU A 155 -0.37 7.95 -17.35
C GLU A 155 -0.28 8.14 -18.87
N ARG A 156 -1.40 8.04 -19.59
CA ARG A 156 -1.43 8.31 -21.04
C ARG A 156 -1.16 9.77 -21.37
N VAL A 157 -1.68 10.70 -20.58
CA VAL A 157 -1.43 12.14 -20.74
C VAL A 157 0.03 12.47 -20.40
N THR A 158 0.59 11.91 -19.33
CA THR A 158 1.99 12.15 -18.95
C THR A 158 2.97 11.57 -19.95
N LYS A 159 2.70 10.40 -20.55
CA LYS A 159 3.64 9.76 -21.49
C LYS A 159 3.81 10.54 -22.80
N SER A 160 2.79 11.29 -23.23
CA SER A 160 2.88 12.20 -24.37
C SER A 160 3.55 13.54 -24.05
N GLU A 161 3.51 13.99 -22.80
CA GLU A 161 4.17 15.24 -22.34
C GLU A 161 5.62 15.02 -21.92
N LEU A 162 5.99 13.80 -21.49
CA LEU A 162 7.34 13.41 -21.06
C LEU A 162 8.38 13.42 -22.20
N LYS A 163 7.95 13.49 -23.47
CA LYS A 163 8.83 13.37 -24.64
C LYS A 163 9.44 14.68 -25.14
N ARG A 164 9.21 15.78 -24.42
CA ARG A 164 10.00 17.01 -24.57
C ARG A 164 10.76 17.17 -23.26
N SER A 165 12.09 17.28 -23.31
CA SER A 165 12.87 17.82 -22.20
C SER A 165 12.18 19.13 -21.77
N ALA A 166 11.44 19.09 -20.67
CA ALA A 166 10.62 20.23 -20.28
C ALA A 166 11.57 21.39 -19.99
N SER A 167 11.27 22.58 -20.51
CA SER A 167 11.97 23.80 -20.11
C SER A 167 11.62 24.11 -18.65
N SER A 168 12.61 24.44 -17.83
CA SER A 168 12.35 24.93 -16.47
C SER A 168 11.68 26.31 -16.51
N ASP A 169 10.71 26.54 -15.63
CA ASP A 169 10.10 27.85 -15.36
C ASP A 169 10.86 28.61 -14.24
N ILE A 170 11.80 27.96 -13.55
CA ILE A 170 12.57 28.53 -12.44
C ILE A 170 14.02 28.82 -12.84
N MET A 171 14.70 27.84 -13.45
CA MET A 171 16.13 27.92 -13.76
C MET A 171 16.37 28.37 -15.20
N SER A 172 17.37 29.23 -15.40
CA SER A 172 17.92 29.50 -16.71
C SER A 172 18.69 28.28 -17.26
N ALA A 173 18.97 28.26 -18.57
CA ALA A 173 19.80 27.22 -19.18
C ALA A 173 21.21 27.17 -18.57
N GLU A 174 21.80 28.34 -18.27
CA GLU A 174 23.12 28.44 -17.63
C GLU A 174 23.12 27.88 -16.20
N GLN A 175 22.06 28.17 -15.42
CA GLN A 175 21.88 27.62 -14.08
C GLN A 175 21.70 26.10 -14.10
N MET A 176 20.95 25.58 -15.08
CA MET A 176 20.78 24.13 -15.26
C MET A 176 22.11 23.45 -15.62
N GLU A 177 22.94 24.03 -16.49
CA GLU A 177 24.27 23.49 -16.80
C GLU A 177 25.22 23.56 -15.59
N THR A 178 25.21 24.68 -14.86
CA THR A 178 26.00 24.80 -13.61
C THR A 178 25.63 23.71 -12.62
N LEU A 179 24.33 23.44 -12.47
CA LEU A 179 23.85 22.40 -11.58
C LEU A 179 24.19 20.99 -12.10
N ARG A 180 24.18 20.77 -13.42
CA ARG A 180 24.66 19.51 -14.03
C ARG A 180 26.12 19.22 -13.70
N GLU A 181 26.98 20.23 -13.72
CA GLU A 181 28.40 20.06 -13.34
C GLU A 181 28.57 19.73 -11.85
N ALA A 182 27.70 20.28 -11.00
CA ALA A 182 27.68 20.04 -9.56
C ALA A 182 27.23 18.62 -9.17
N LEU A 183 26.46 17.93 -10.02
CA LEU A 183 25.97 16.57 -9.78
C LEU A 183 27.12 15.53 -9.67
N PRO A 184 26.88 14.40 -8.98
CA PRO A 184 27.78 13.25 -9.02
C PRO A 184 28.06 12.81 -10.46
N ALA A 185 29.28 12.32 -10.73
CA ALA A 185 29.73 11.99 -12.08
C ALA A 185 28.77 11.04 -12.83
N MET A 186 28.16 10.08 -12.12
CA MET A 186 27.19 9.14 -12.68
C MET A 186 25.83 9.76 -13.04
N CYS A 187 25.56 10.97 -12.57
CA CYS A 187 24.30 11.69 -12.78
C CYS A 187 24.40 12.78 -13.86
N ARG A 188 25.61 13.24 -14.23
CA ARG A 188 25.80 14.40 -15.13
C ARG A 188 25.25 14.18 -16.54
N MET A 189 25.30 12.94 -17.03
CA MET A 189 24.88 12.56 -18.38
C MET A 189 23.45 12.02 -18.44
N ARG A 190 22.74 11.97 -17.30
CA ARG A 190 21.37 11.49 -17.22
C ARG A 190 20.38 12.48 -17.82
N GLU A 191 19.23 11.98 -18.24
CA GLU A 191 18.18 12.83 -18.77
C GLU A 191 17.41 13.48 -17.61
N TRP A 192 17.24 14.80 -17.69
CA TRP A 192 16.47 15.56 -16.71
C TRP A 192 14.98 15.54 -17.09
N THR A 193 14.17 14.90 -16.25
CA THR A 193 12.72 14.80 -16.46
C THR A 193 11.96 15.57 -15.39
N LEU A 194 11.16 16.56 -15.80
CA LEU A 194 10.33 17.35 -14.88
C LEU A 194 9.16 16.51 -14.33
N THR A 195 9.40 15.93 -13.15
CA THR A 195 8.49 15.01 -12.46
C THR A 195 7.36 15.77 -11.76
N TYR A 196 7.65 16.93 -11.18
CA TYR A 196 6.68 17.77 -10.49
C TYR A 196 6.93 19.26 -10.73
N SER A 197 5.86 20.04 -10.91
CA SER A 197 5.94 21.51 -10.87
C SER A 197 4.69 22.08 -10.20
N THR A 198 4.83 23.05 -9.30
CA THR A 198 3.66 23.69 -8.67
C THR A 198 2.76 24.41 -9.68
N LYS A 199 3.31 24.84 -10.82
CA LYS A 199 2.56 25.45 -11.92
C LYS A 199 1.63 24.44 -12.61
N ARG A 200 2.11 23.21 -12.81
CA ARG A 200 1.41 22.15 -13.56
C ARG A 200 0.53 21.29 -12.65
N ASP A 201 1.03 20.98 -11.46
CA ASP A 201 0.53 19.89 -10.62
C ASP A 201 -0.17 20.36 -9.34
N GLY A 202 -0.19 21.67 -9.10
CA GLY A 202 -0.79 22.30 -7.93
C GLY A 202 0.17 22.41 -6.76
N ILE A 203 -0.35 22.83 -5.60
CA ILE A 203 0.42 23.19 -4.40
C ILE A 203 0.08 22.22 -3.26
N SER A 204 0.35 20.92 -3.47
CA SER A 204 0.06 19.90 -2.46
C SER A 204 1.23 18.94 -2.32
N LEU A 205 1.76 18.83 -1.11
CA LEU A 205 2.84 17.90 -0.79
C LEU A 205 2.44 16.44 -1.11
N LYS A 206 1.18 16.07 -0.91
CA LYS A 206 0.64 14.76 -1.31
C LYS A 206 0.72 14.52 -2.81
N SER A 207 0.50 15.55 -3.62
CA SER A 207 0.67 15.45 -5.08
C SER A 207 2.13 15.33 -5.48
N LEU A 208 3.04 16.01 -4.78
CA LEU A 208 4.49 15.84 -4.95
C LEU A 208 4.90 14.38 -4.68
N TYR A 209 4.61 13.85 -3.48
CA TYR A 209 4.95 12.46 -3.13
C TYR A 209 4.37 11.43 -4.11
N ARG A 210 3.13 11.63 -4.57
CA ARG A 210 2.50 10.71 -5.54
C ARG A 210 3.23 10.70 -6.88
N ARG A 211 3.66 11.87 -7.37
CA ARG A 211 4.29 12.00 -8.70
C ARG A 211 5.76 11.60 -8.68
N SER A 212 6.45 11.79 -7.56
CA SER A 212 7.85 11.40 -7.39
C SER A 212 8.05 10.02 -6.74
N SER A 213 6.96 9.27 -6.58
CA SER A 213 7.00 7.93 -5.99
C SER A 213 7.98 7.02 -6.74
N GLY A 214 8.96 6.49 -6.01
CA GLY A 214 9.98 5.59 -6.54
C GLY A 214 11.07 6.27 -7.39
N LYS A 215 11.11 7.60 -7.44
CA LYS A 215 12.17 8.35 -8.13
C LYS A 215 13.29 8.68 -7.16
N GLU A 216 14.45 8.09 -7.40
CA GLU A 216 15.73 8.39 -6.76
C GLU A 216 16.53 9.39 -7.59
N ASN A 217 17.64 9.92 -7.04
CA ASN A 217 18.52 10.88 -7.72
C ASN A 217 17.73 12.04 -8.33
N THR A 218 17.17 12.86 -7.46
CA THR A 218 16.27 13.95 -7.84
C THR A 218 16.86 15.29 -7.49
N VAL A 219 16.48 16.32 -8.25
CA VAL A 219 16.84 17.71 -7.99
C VAL A 219 15.56 18.46 -7.62
N LEU A 220 15.46 18.85 -6.35
CA LEU A 220 14.45 19.78 -5.85
C LEU A 220 14.93 21.21 -6.09
N VAL A 221 14.10 22.02 -6.73
CA VAL A 221 14.36 23.44 -6.98
C VAL A 221 13.19 24.25 -6.43
N VAL A 222 13.52 25.26 -5.63
CA VAL A 222 12.58 26.17 -4.99
C VAL A 222 12.94 27.60 -5.40
N SER A 223 11.95 28.37 -5.82
CA SER A 223 12.06 29.82 -5.85
C SER A 223 11.12 30.42 -4.83
N ASP A 224 11.60 31.40 -4.06
CA ASP A 224 10.80 32.12 -3.09
C ASP A 224 10.31 33.46 -3.66
N SER A 225 9.44 34.15 -2.90
CA SER A 225 8.95 35.48 -3.24
C SER A 225 9.98 36.60 -3.07
N GLY A 226 11.10 36.33 -2.39
CA GLY A 226 12.23 37.24 -2.25
C GLY A 226 13.20 37.20 -3.42
N GLY A 227 13.00 36.27 -4.36
CA GLY A 227 13.82 36.11 -5.56
C GLY A 227 14.99 35.15 -5.39
N ALA A 228 15.14 34.49 -4.25
CA ALA A 228 16.14 33.44 -4.09
C ALA A 228 15.72 32.19 -4.87
N ILE A 229 16.71 31.54 -5.47
CA ILE A 229 16.54 30.25 -6.15
C ILE A 229 17.52 29.29 -5.51
N PHE A 230 17.01 28.25 -4.89
CA PHE A 230 17.81 27.30 -4.11
C PHE A 230 17.18 25.91 -4.18
N GLY A 231 17.89 24.92 -3.66
CA GLY A 231 17.41 23.55 -3.80
C GLY A 231 18.35 22.52 -3.24
N ALA A 232 18.05 21.26 -3.58
CA ALA A 232 18.84 20.12 -3.17
C ALA A 232 18.88 19.04 -4.23
N PHE A 233 20.03 18.37 -4.32
CA PHE A 233 20.13 17.06 -4.92
C PHE A 233 19.93 15.99 -3.84
N CYS A 234 18.99 15.09 -4.08
CA CYS A 234 18.52 14.10 -3.14
C CYS A 234 18.63 12.69 -3.75
N THR A 235 19.33 11.81 -3.05
CA THR A 235 19.64 10.46 -3.57
C THR A 235 18.49 9.48 -3.38
N GLU A 236 17.70 9.64 -2.32
CA GLU A 236 16.60 8.74 -1.97
C GLU A 236 15.25 9.17 -2.53
N ALA A 237 14.31 8.22 -2.58
CA ALA A 237 12.96 8.51 -3.04
C ALA A 237 12.14 9.32 -2.04
N TRP A 238 11.34 10.24 -2.57
CA TRP A 238 10.40 11.06 -1.79
C TRP A 238 9.21 10.25 -1.32
N LYS A 239 9.20 9.91 -0.03
CA LYS A 239 8.10 9.23 0.65
C LYS A 239 8.06 9.64 2.12
N LEU A 240 7.03 9.18 2.82
CA LEU A 240 6.99 9.31 4.27
C LEU A 240 8.08 8.44 4.88
N HIS A 241 8.97 9.06 5.65
CA HIS A 241 10.06 8.41 6.34
C HIS A 241 9.91 8.62 7.85
N SER A 242 10.13 7.57 8.64
CA SER A 242 10.10 7.68 10.11
C SER A 242 11.40 8.25 10.70
N ARG A 243 12.42 8.44 9.87
CA ARG A 243 13.76 8.90 10.21
C ARG A 243 14.39 9.57 8.99
N TYR A 244 15.52 10.25 9.18
CA TYR A 244 16.29 10.74 8.04
C TYR A 244 16.78 9.59 7.14
N VAL A 245 16.80 9.85 5.84
CA VAL A 245 17.32 8.97 4.80
C VAL A 245 18.18 9.78 3.84
N GLY A 246 18.96 9.11 3.00
CA GLY A 246 19.84 9.73 2.02
C GLY A 246 21.24 9.14 2.10
N THR A 247 22.10 9.58 1.20
CA THR A 247 23.54 9.31 1.25
C THR A 247 24.32 10.62 1.25
N GLY A 248 25.61 10.55 1.59
CA GLY A 248 26.53 11.68 1.55
C GLY A 248 26.81 12.27 0.15
N GLU A 249 26.24 11.69 -0.91
CA GLU A 249 26.25 12.31 -2.24
C GLU A 249 25.18 13.41 -2.39
N SER A 250 24.20 13.45 -1.46
CA SER A 250 23.22 14.54 -1.38
C SER A 250 23.93 15.86 -1.07
N PHE A 251 23.41 16.95 -1.62
CA PHE A 251 23.94 18.29 -1.38
C PHE A 251 22.83 19.32 -1.54
N VAL A 252 23.01 20.49 -0.90
CA VAL A 252 22.13 21.65 -1.09
C VAL A 252 22.85 22.73 -1.89
N PHE A 253 22.09 23.62 -2.52
CA PHE A 253 22.66 24.66 -3.36
C PHE A 253 21.80 25.93 -3.35
N SER A 254 22.45 27.06 -3.67
CA SER A 254 21.83 28.31 -4.08
C SER A 254 22.27 28.65 -5.50
N LEU A 255 21.36 29.20 -6.31
CA LEU A 255 21.57 29.67 -7.67
C LEU A 255 21.36 31.19 -7.81
N ALA A 256 20.80 31.84 -6.78
CA ALA A 256 20.63 33.28 -6.70
C ALA A 256 20.53 33.71 -5.21
N PRO A 257 21.21 34.80 -4.78
CA PRO A 257 21.94 35.78 -5.60
C PRO A 257 23.32 35.31 -6.11
N GLU A 258 23.93 34.31 -5.46
CA GLU A 258 25.21 33.73 -5.86
C GLU A 258 25.10 32.20 -5.99
N GLY A 259 25.74 31.63 -7.00
CA GLY A 259 25.76 30.19 -7.25
C GLY A 259 26.71 29.47 -6.29
N MET A 260 26.18 28.75 -5.30
CA MET A 260 26.97 28.04 -4.28
C MET A 260 26.44 26.62 -4.08
N LYS A 261 27.37 25.66 -3.91
CA LYS A 261 27.09 24.25 -3.57
C LYS A 261 27.62 23.95 -2.18
N TYR A 262 26.80 23.29 -1.36
CA TYR A 262 27.14 22.83 -0.02
C TYR A 262 27.01 21.30 0.03
N ALA A 263 28.15 20.61 0.00
CA ALA A 263 28.22 19.16 0.08
C ALA A 263 28.05 18.68 1.53
N TRP A 264 27.89 17.38 1.73
CA TRP A 264 27.86 16.78 3.06
C TRP A 264 29.10 17.15 3.89
N SER A 265 28.89 17.67 5.09
CA SER A 265 29.95 18.10 6.02
C SER A 265 30.66 16.94 6.71
N GLY A 266 29.97 15.80 6.86
CA GLY A 266 30.43 14.67 7.67
C GLY A 266 29.97 14.69 9.13
N GLU A 267 29.29 15.76 9.58
CA GLU A 267 28.90 15.92 10.99
C GLU A 267 27.74 14.99 11.42
N ASN A 268 26.76 14.78 10.55
CA ASN A 268 25.62 13.89 10.77
C ASN A 268 25.04 13.36 9.45
N ASP A 269 24.07 12.45 9.49
CA ASP A 269 23.44 11.81 8.33
C ASP A 269 21.98 12.25 8.10
N TYR A 270 21.63 13.47 8.51
CA TYR A 270 20.27 14.01 8.46
C TYR A 270 19.88 14.60 7.09
N PHE A 271 20.07 13.84 6.02
CA PHE A 271 19.95 14.37 4.65
C PHE A 271 18.52 14.70 4.24
N MET A 272 17.57 13.78 4.40
CA MET A 272 16.21 13.92 3.89
C MET A 272 15.18 13.39 4.88
N LEU A 273 14.11 14.14 5.14
CA LEU A 273 13.00 13.69 5.97
C LEU A 273 11.67 14.06 5.31
N GLY A 274 10.89 13.04 4.96
CA GLY A 274 9.53 13.23 4.47
C GLY A 274 8.51 12.94 5.57
N ALA A 275 7.68 13.92 5.91
CA ALA A 275 6.56 13.79 6.83
C ALA A 275 5.22 14.02 6.12
N ALA A 276 4.12 13.77 6.83
CA ALA A 276 2.77 13.90 6.26
C ALA A 276 2.40 15.37 5.99
N ASP A 277 2.93 16.27 6.81
CA ASP A 277 2.64 17.70 6.84
C ASP A 277 3.83 18.58 6.42
N SER A 278 4.98 17.96 6.16
CA SER A 278 6.20 18.67 5.82
C SER A 278 7.19 17.79 5.08
N LEU A 279 8.09 18.43 4.37
CA LEU A 279 9.23 17.82 3.69
C LEU A 279 10.47 18.61 4.06
N SER A 280 11.57 17.93 4.36
CA SER A 280 12.78 18.59 4.84
C SER A 280 14.04 17.96 4.26
N VAL A 281 15.03 18.82 4.02
CA VAL A 281 16.34 18.47 3.51
C VAL A 281 17.40 19.18 4.35
N GLY A 282 18.37 18.40 4.82
CA GLY A 282 19.40 18.83 5.77
C GLY A 282 18.81 19.02 7.15
N GLY A 283 19.47 18.51 8.19
CA GLY A 283 19.03 18.63 9.57
C GLY A 283 20.14 19.13 10.49
N GLY A 284 19.93 18.93 11.79
CA GLY A 284 20.79 19.44 12.87
C GLY A 284 19.96 20.36 13.77
N SER A 285 20.46 21.56 14.02
CA SER A 285 19.75 22.62 14.76
C SER A 285 18.54 23.17 13.99
N ALA A 286 18.64 23.30 12.66
CA ALA A 286 17.57 23.66 11.75
C ALA A 286 17.62 22.82 10.47
N HIS A 287 16.75 23.13 9.51
CA HIS A 287 16.76 22.48 8.20
C HIS A 287 17.27 23.44 7.13
N ALA A 288 18.13 22.96 6.23
CA ALA A 288 18.56 23.76 5.08
C ALA A 288 17.34 24.14 4.22
N ILE A 289 16.42 23.20 4.03
CA ILE A 289 15.14 23.43 3.37
C ILE A 289 14.06 22.67 4.12
N ARG A 290 13.00 23.35 4.55
CA ARG A 290 11.75 22.72 4.99
C ARG A 290 10.58 23.36 4.28
N LEU A 291 9.69 22.53 3.74
CA LEU A 291 8.47 22.93 3.05
C LEU A 291 7.25 22.35 3.78
N GLU A 292 6.18 23.12 3.87
CA GLU A 292 4.93 22.71 4.54
C GLU A 292 3.98 21.93 3.60
N GLU A 293 2.88 21.38 4.14
CA GLU A 293 1.93 20.51 3.41
C GLU A 293 1.34 21.19 2.17
N ASP A 294 1.11 22.50 2.25
CA ASP A 294 0.51 23.31 1.19
C ASP A 294 1.52 23.86 0.19
N LEU A 295 2.82 23.62 0.39
CA LEU A 295 3.91 24.12 -0.46
C LEU A 295 3.84 25.63 -0.72
N LEU A 296 3.20 26.40 0.16
CA LEU A 296 3.13 27.87 0.09
C LEU A 296 4.18 28.52 0.97
N GLN A 297 4.56 27.85 2.05
CA GLN A 297 5.52 28.35 3.03
C GLN A 297 6.62 27.31 3.29
N GLY A 298 7.76 27.84 3.72
CA GLY A 298 8.89 27.03 4.12
C GLY A 298 9.80 27.79 5.08
N SER A 299 10.80 27.07 5.58
CA SER A 299 11.85 27.61 6.42
C SER A 299 13.22 27.15 5.93
N SER A 300 14.23 28.00 6.08
CA SER A 300 15.62 27.70 5.77
C SER A 300 16.50 28.25 6.88
N GLY A 301 17.32 27.40 7.48
CA GLY A 301 18.21 27.78 8.59
C GLY A 301 19.63 27.27 8.36
N GLU A 302 20.53 27.63 9.27
CA GLU A 302 21.85 27.04 9.35
C GLU A 302 21.74 25.52 9.52
N CYS A 303 22.47 24.76 8.70
CA CYS A 303 22.34 23.31 8.63
C CYS A 303 23.71 22.65 8.82
N GLU A 304 23.81 21.85 9.88
CA GLU A 304 25.03 21.09 10.20
C GLU A 304 25.33 20.01 9.17
N THR A 305 24.30 19.35 8.62
CA THR A 305 24.48 18.26 7.64
C THR A 305 25.27 18.71 6.41
N PHE A 306 25.09 19.95 5.98
CA PHE A 306 25.73 20.48 4.77
C PHE A 306 26.69 21.64 5.05
N ASP A 307 26.86 22.02 6.32
CA ASP A 307 27.56 23.24 6.73
C ASP A 307 27.12 24.46 5.89
N SER A 308 25.80 24.57 5.71
CA SER A 308 25.20 25.59 4.84
C SER A 308 24.56 26.70 5.66
N PRO A 309 24.68 27.98 5.24
CA PRO A 309 23.86 29.04 5.76
C PRO A 309 22.39 28.86 5.31
N PRO A 310 21.45 29.68 5.83
CA PRO A 310 20.12 29.80 5.24
C PRO A 310 20.22 30.08 3.73
N LEU A 311 19.48 29.31 2.94
CA LEU A 311 19.51 29.35 1.47
C LEU A 311 18.43 30.27 0.89
N ALA A 312 17.34 30.48 1.63
CA ALA A 312 16.22 31.32 1.23
C ALA A 312 16.50 32.81 1.51
N SER A 313 15.63 33.69 1.02
CA SER A 313 15.74 35.13 1.27
C SER A 313 15.55 35.53 2.75
N SER A 314 15.01 34.63 3.58
CA SER A 314 14.64 34.84 4.99
C SER A 314 14.46 33.47 5.67
N ASP A 315 14.63 33.40 6.99
CA ASP A 315 14.48 32.18 7.81
C ASP A 315 13.14 31.47 7.57
N MET A 316 12.08 32.26 7.44
CA MET A 316 10.76 31.85 6.96
C MET A 316 10.52 32.53 5.62
N PHE A 317 10.10 31.77 4.62
CA PHE A 317 9.90 32.26 3.25
C PHE A 317 8.57 31.79 2.66
N ARG A 318 8.06 32.56 1.71
CA ARG A 318 6.91 32.18 0.89
C ARG A 318 7.39 31.61 -0.43
N VAL A 319 6.91 30.43 -0.76
CA VAL A 319 7.23 29.75 -2.02
C VAL A 319 6.55 30.47 -3.18
N SER A 320 7.32 30.75 -4.23
CA SER A 320 6.84 31.20 -5.53
C SER A 320 6.57 30.01 -6.44
N ARG A 321 7.58 29.16 -6.66
CA ARG A 321 7.47 27.93 -7.44
C ARG A 321 8.34 26.82 -6.87
N ILE A 322 7.93 25.58 -7.10
CA ILE A 322 8.76 24.39 -6.87
C ILE A 322 8.76 23.56 -8.14
N GLU A 323 9.93 23.06 -8.48
CA GLU A 323 10.13 22.02 -9.49
C GLU A 323 10.89 20.84 -8.88
N LEU A 324 10.55 19.64 -9.32
CA LEU A 324 11.29 18.43 -9.00
C LEU A 324 11.65 17.71 -10.28
N TRP A 325 12.94 17.49 -10.48
CA TRP A 325 13.51 16.83 -11.63
C TRP A 325 14.02 15.44 -11.23
N SER A 326 13.68 14.41 -11.99
CA SER A 326 14.31 13.09 -11.87
C SER A 326 15.45 12.97 -12.88
N LEU A 327 16.50 12.26 -12.48
CA LEU A 327 17.64 11.94 -13.34
C LEU A 327 17.54 10.47 -13.75
N ASP A 328 16.94 10.23 -14.91
CA ASP A 328 16.72 8.90 -15.49
C ASP A 328 17.83 8.51 -16.48
#